data_AF-A0A950YHR7-F1
#
_entry.id   AF-A0A950YHR7-F1
#
_cell.length_a   1.000
_cell.length_b   1.000
_cell.length_c   1.000
_cell.angle_alpha   90.00
_cell.angle_beta   90.00
_cell.angle_gamma   90.00
#
_symmetry.space_group_name_H-M   'P 1'
#
loop_
_entity.id
_entity.type
_entity.pdbx_description
1 polymer ?
#
loop_
_entity_poly.entity_id
_entity_poly.type
_entity_poly.pdbx_seq_one_letter_code
_entity_poly.pdbx_strand_id
1 'polypeptide(L)'
;MGTLTPFPIQVGAAQVFKVDPDTGQFRVFADGLTTVLGLAFGQDGALYVLETSVGPGFPAPMRGQIVRIKGSHRTTIATGLDLPTALTVGPDGNLYVSANGFGAPPGVGEVLKITP
;
A
#
# COMPACT_ATOMS: atom_id res chain seq x y z
N MET A 1 7.01 -3.92 -8.00
CA MET A 1 7.60 -4.29 -6.69
C MET A 1 7.59 -3.06 -5.79
N GLY A 2 7.04 -3.14 -4.58
CA GLY A 2 7.06 -2.04 -3.60
C GLY A 2 8.14 -2.26 -2.53
N THR A 3 8.55 -1.20 -1.82
CA THR A 3 9.52 -1.29 -0.72
C THR A 3 8.94 -0.82 0.62
N LEU A 4 9.37 -1.45 1.71
CA LEU A 4 8.97 -1.10 3.07
C LEU A 4 9.96 -0.13 3.77
N THR A 5 11.24 -0.18 3.37
CA THR A 5 12.38 0.51 4.01
C THR A 5 12.64 0.09 5.47
N PRO A 6 13.85 0.33 6.04
CA PRO A 6 14.13 0.01 7.44
C PRO A 6 13.33 0.87 8.43
N PHE A 7 13.30 0.42 9.69
CA PHE A 7 12.77 1.21 10.81
C PHE A 7 13.92 1.88 11.60
N PRO A 8 13.75 3.11 12.15
CA PRO A 8 12.53 3.93 12.14
C PRO A 8 12.08 4.40 10.75
N ILE A 9 10.76 4.54 10.56
CA ILE A 9 10.12 4.94 9.30
C ILE A 9 10.74 6.24 8.79
N GLN A 10 11.25 6.19 7.56
CA GLN A 10 11.66 7.34 6.79
C GLN A 10 10.52 7.76 5.86
N VAL A 11 9.82 8.83 6.21
CA VAL A 11 8.66 9.33 5.45
C VAL A 11 9.09 9.66 4.01
N GLY A 12 8.37 9.11 3.03
CA GLY A 12 8.65 9.34 1.60
C GLY A 12 9.80 8.52 0.99
N ALA A 13 10.46 7.64 1.75
CA ALA A 13 11.63 6.87 1.27
C ALA A 13 11.27 5.59 0.49
N ALA A 14 10.05 5.07 0.64
CA ALA A 14 9.61 3.91 -0.11
C ALA A 14 9.31 4.25 -1.57
N GLN A 15 9.50 3.25 -2.43
CA GLN A 15 9.34 3.34 -3.86
C GLN A 15 8.56 2.13 -4.38
N VAL A 16 7.93 2.33 -5.53
CA VAL A 16 7.45 1.25 -6.38
C VAL A 16 8.33 1.19 -7.61
N PHE A 17 8.89 0.03 -7.88
CA PHE A 17 9.64 -0.27 -9.09
C PHE A 17 8.78 -1.03 -10.09
N LYS A 18 8.96 -0.68 -11.37
CA LYS A 18 8.63 -1.57 -12.48
C LYS A 18 9.86 -2.40 -12.81
N VAL A 19 9.63 -3.70 -12.99
CA VAL A 19 10.66 -4.67 -13.38
C VAL A 19 10.40 -5.05 -14.84
N ASP A 20 11.44 -4.96 -15.65
CA ASP A 20 11.42 -5.48 -17.01
C ASP A 20 11.52 -7.02 -16.94
N PRO A 21 10.54 -7.77 -17.47
CA PRO A 21 10.50 -9.22 -17.30
C PRO A 21 11.57 -9.96 -18.12
N ASP A 22 12.08 -9.35 -19.20
CA ASP A 22 13.04 -9.99 -20.09
C ASP A 22 14.48 -9.76 -19.61
N THR A 23 14.76 -8.57 -19.06
CA THR A 23 16.11 -8.15 -18.66
C THR A 23 16.32 -8.12 -17.14
N GLY A 24 15.25 -8.14 -16.35
CA GLY A 24 15.30 -7.96 -14.90
C GLY A 24 15.64 -6.54 -14.45
N GLN A 25 15.72 -5.57 -15.38
CA GLN A 25 16.04 -4.18 -15.05
C GLN A 25 14.93 -3.53 -14.21
N PHE A 26 15.34 -2.83 -13.16
CA PHE A 26 14.44 -2.06 -12.30
C PHE A 26 14.43 -0.60 -12.72
N ARG A 27 13.24 0.01 -12.77
CA ARG A 27 13.07 1.46 -12.86
C ARG A 27 12.03 1.94 -11.87
N VAL A 28 12.25 3.13 -11.32
CA VAL A 28 11.27 3.77 -10.43
C VAL A 28 9.99 4.03 -11.22
N PHE A 29 8.87 3.53 -10.71
CA PHE A 29 7.53 3.79 -11.22
C PHE A 29 6.82 4.87 -10.39
N ALA A 30 6.98 4.81 -9.07
CA ALA A 30 6.47 5.82 -8.15
C ALA A 30 7.43 5.97 -6.95
N ASP A 31 7.56 7.20 -6.45
CA ASP A 31 8.37 7.57 -5.28
C ASP A 31 7.51 8.37 -4.29
N GLY A 32 8.12 8.89 -3.22
CA GLY A 32 7.41 9.65 -2.20
C GLY A 32 6.35 8.83 -1.46
N LEU A 33 6.55 7.51 -1.36
CA LEU A 33 5.75 6.60 -0.54
C LEU A 33 6.54 6.31 0.75
N THR A 34 5.91 5.75 1.77
CA THR A 34 6.51 5.62 3.10
C THR A 34 6.74 4.16 3.50
N THR A 35 5.72 3.31 3.48
CA THR A 35 5.84 1.91 3.95
C THR A 35 5.00 0.95 3.09
N VAL A 36 5.41 0.71 1.85
CA VAL A 36 4.61 -0.06 0.89
C VAL A 36 4.61 -1.55 1.26
N LEU A 37 3.42 -2.11 1.49
CA LEU A 37 3.22 -3.55 1.71
C LEU A 37 2.42 -4.25 0.62
N GLY A 38 1.52 -3.53 -0.05
CA GLY A 38 0.60 -4.13 -1.02
C GLY A 38 0.52 -3.32 -2.31
N LEU A 39 0.39 -4.01 -3.43
CA LEU A 39 0.19 -3.44 -4.76
C LEU A 39 -0.91 -4.22 -5.47
N ALA A 40 -1.88 -3.52 -6.06
CA ALA A 40 -2.92 -4.16 -6.87
C ALA A 40 -3.32 -3.28 -8.05
N PHE A 41 -3.43 -3.86 -9.24
CA PHE A 41 -3.93 -3.13 -10.41
C PHE A 41 -5.46 -3.14 -10.43
N GLY A 42 -6.04 -1.95 -10.62
CA GLY A 42 -7.45 -1.80 -10.94
C GLY A 42 -7.77 -2.22 -12.37
N GLN A 43 -9.06 -2.48 -12.62
CA GLN A 43 -9.56 -2.83 -13.95
C GLN A 43 -9.32 -1.73 -15.00
N ASP A 44 -9.13 -0.49 -14.55
CA ASP A 44 -8.89 0.68 -15.39
C ASP A 44 -7.40 0.97 -15.61
N GLY A 45 -6.51 0.05 -15.19
CA GLY A 45 -5.07 0.14 -15.30
C GLY A 45 -4.39 1.02 -14.26
N ALA A 46 -5.12 1.59 -13.29
CA ALA A 46 -4.52 2.30 -12.18
C ALA A 46 -3.85 1.34 -11.19
N LEU A 47 -2.76 1.77 -10.56
CA LEU A 47 -2.11 1.02 -9.49
C LEU A 47 -2.59 1.52 -8.13
N TYR A 48 -3.17 0.64 -7.32
CA TYR A 48 -3.40 0.89 -5.90
C TYR A 48 -2.18 0.44 -5.10
N VAL A 49 -1.75 1.28 -4.17
CA VAL A 49 -0.60 1.07 -3.30
C VAL A 49 -1.07 1.16 -1.86
N LEU A 50 -0.79 0.12 -1.08
CA LEU A 50 -1.06 0.06 0.34
C LEU A 50 0.18 0.45 1.13
N GLU A 51 0.07 1.50 1.94
CA GLU A 51 1.09 1.90 2.91
C GLU A 51 0.63 1.56 4.32
N THR A 52 1.41 0.79 5.09
CA THR A 52 0.98 0.36 6.43
C THR A 52 0.99 1.48 7.46
N SER A 53 1.84 2.49 7.28
CA SER A 53 1.96 3.66 8.16
C SER A 53 2.67 4.79 7.43
N VAL A 54 2.07 5.98 7.40
CA VAL A 54 2.68 7.17 6.75
C VAL A 54 3.32 8.16 7.72
N GLY A 55 3.28 7.87 9.02
CA GLY A 55 3.92 8.68 10.06
C GLY A 55 5.35 8.22 10.41
N PRO A 56 6.16 9.09 11.02
CA PRO A 56 7.50 8.74 11.48
C PRO A 56 7.47 7.75 12.65
N GLY A 57 8.63 7.16 12.96
CA GLY A 57 8.80 6.26 14.09
C GLY A 57 8.57 4.81 13.70
N PHE A 58 7.65 4.13 14.39
CA PHE A 58 7.28 2.74 14.06
C PHE A 58 5.85 2.70 13.52
N PRO A 59 5.48 1.65 12.79
CA PRO A 59 4.10 1.48 12.36
C PRO A 59 3.14 1.50 13.55
N ALA A 60 2.03 2.21 13.40
CA ALA A 60 1.04 2.37 14.46
C ALA A 60 -0.39 2.31 13.88
N PRO A 61 -1.39 1.93 14.71
CA PRO A 61 -2.80 1.99 14.34
C PRO A 61 -3.20 3.36 13.76
N MET A 62 -4.25 3.36 12.93
CA MET A 62 -4.84 4.52 12.26
C MET A 62 -3.88 5.32 11.36
N ARG A 63 -2.76 4.72 10.93
CA ARG A 63 -1.77 5.38 10.06
C ARG A 63 -1.65 4.75 8.67
N GLY A 64 -2.36 3.65 8.42
CA GLY A 64 -2.37 3.03 7.10
C GLY A 64 -3.18 3.86 6.11
N GLN A 65 -2.78 3.80 4.84
CA GLN A 65 -3.51 4.44 3.75
C GLN A 65 -3.43 3.64 2.45
N ILE A 66 -4.34 3.94 1.54
CA ILE A 66 -4.31 3.46 0.16
C ILE A 66 -4.23 4.66 -0.76
N VAL A 67 -3.25 4.65 -1.65
CA VAL A 67 -3.12 5.63 -2.73
C VAL A 67 -3.30 4.96 -4.07
N ARG A 68 -4.07 5.59 -4.95
CA ARG A 68 -4.26 5.19 -6.34
C ARG A 68 -3.38 6.06 -7.24
N ILE A 69 -2.67 5.43 -8.16
CA ILE A 69 -1.75 6.07 -9.09
C ILE A 69 -2.17 5.73 -10.53
N LYS A 70 -2.45 6.76 -11.34
CA LYS A 70 -2.77 6.62 -12.77
C LYS A 70 -2.03 7.67 -13.59
N GLY A 71 -1.03 7.25 -14.36
CA GLY A 71 -0.10 8.18 -14.99
C GLY A 71 0.64 8.99 -13.93
N SER A 72 0.61 10.32 -14.05
CA SER A 72 1.18 11.25 -13.06
C SER A 72 0.24 11.59 -11.90
N HIS A 73 -1.02 11.16 -11.94
CA HIS A 73 -2.00 11.51 -10.92
C HIS A 73 -1.96 10.52 -9.75
N ARG A 74 -1.87 11.05 -8.52
CA ARG A 74 -2.00 10.31 -7.27
C ARG A 74 -3.23 10.80 -6.51
N THR A 75 -4.06 9.87 -6.04
CA THR A 75 -5.27 10.16 -5.25
C THR A 75 -5.30 9.25 -4.03
N THR A 76 -5.52 9.81 -2.84
CA THR A 76 -5.75 9.01 -1.63
C THR A 76 -7.17 8.46 -1.64
N ILE A 77 -7.31 7.15 -1.50
CA ILE A 77 -8.58 6.43 -1.56
C ILE A 77 -9.11 6.12 -0.16
N ALA A 78 -8.20 5.80 0.77
CA ALA A 78 -8.53 5.53 2.16
C ALA A 78 -7.37 5.94 3.06
N THR A 79 -7.69 6.36 4.28
CA THR A 79 -6.75 6.69 5.36
C THR A 79 -7.27 6.11 6.66
N GLY A 80 -6.47 6.15 7.72
CA GLY A 80 -6.90 5.71 9.05
C GLY A 80 -7.01 4.19 9.17
N LEU A 81 -6.36 3.43 8.29
CA LEU A 81 -6.39 1.97 8.35
C LEU A 81 -5.49 1.47 9.49
N ASP A 82 -5.99 0.47 10.23
CA ASP A 82 -5.25 -0.14 11.34
C ASP A 82 -4.33 -1.24 10.84
N LEU A 83 -3.02 -0.94 10.82
CA LEU A 83 -1.93 -1.89 10.56
C LEU A 83 -2.22 -2.83 9.36
N PRO A 84 -2.54 -2.27 8.17
CA PRO A 84 -2.94 -3.08 7.03
C PRO A 84 -1.74 -3.77 6.40
N THR A 85 -1.94 -4.99 5.90
CA THR A 85 -0.83 -5.89 5.49
C THR A 85 -0.90 -6.35 4.04
N ALA A 86 -2.09 -6.47 3.46
CA ALA A 86 -2.27 -6.85 2.07
C ALA A 86 -3.47 -6.13 1.44
N LEU A 87 -3.46 -6.04 0.12
CA LEU A 87 -4.46 -5.35 -0.69
C LEU A 87 -4.70 -6.14 -1.98
N THR A 88 -5.97 -6.32 -2.37
CA THR A 88 -6.36 -6.82 -3.69
C THR A 88 -7.58 -6.06 -4.24
N VAL A 89 -7.75 -6.08 -5.55
CA VAL A 89 -8.96 -5.55 -6.23
C VAL A 89 -9.87 -6.73 -6.57
N GLY A 90 -11.12 -6.67 -6.13
CA GLY A 90 -12.13 -7.67 -6.44
C GLY A 90 -12.72 -7.52 -7.85
N PRO A 91 -13.44 -8.56 -8.34
CA PRO A 91 -14.13 -8.50 -9.62
C PRO A 91 -15.26 -7.46 -9.64
N ASP A 92 -15.75 -7.07 -8.46
CA ASP A 92 -16.74 -6.00 -8.26
C ASP A 92 -16.13 -4.59 -8.26
N GLY A 93 -14.82 -4.47 -8.50
CA GLY A 93 -14.09 -3.20 -8.53
C GLY A 93 -13.74 -2.63 -7.14
N ASN A 94 -14.15 -3.30 -6.05
CA ASN A 94 -13.84 -2.87 -4.70
C ASN A 94 -12.44 -3.34 -4.26
N LEU A 95 -11.88 -2.66 -3.27
CA LEU A 95 -10.62 -3.04 -2.65
C LEU A 95 -10.90 -3.90 -1.43
N TYR A 96 -10.12 -4.97 -1.27
CA TYR A 96 -10.16 -5.85 -0.11
C TYR A 96 -8.80 -5.81 0.59
N VAL A 97 -8.80 -5.48 1.88
CA VAL A 97 -7.59 -5.17 2.65
C VAL A 97 -7.56 -5.99 3.92
N SER A 98 -6.47 -6.71 4.17
CA SER A 98 -6.26 -7.31 5.48
C SER A 98 -5.75 -6.25 6.46
N ALA A 99 -6.47 -6.04 7.55
CA ALA A 99 -6.14 -5.10 8.61
C ALA A 99 -5.87 -5.83 9.93
N ASN A 100 -5.28 -5.13 10.89
CA ASN A 100 -4.85 -5.68 12.17
C ASN A 100 -3.93 -6.91 12.01
N GLY A 101 -3.09 -6.91 10.97
CA GLY A 101 -2.29 -8.08 10.58
C GLY A 101 -0.98 -8.25 11.36
N PHE A 102 -0.53 -7.22 12.08
CA PHE A 102 0.58 -7.29 13.03
C PHE A 102 0.34 -6.31 14.18
N GLY A 103 0.99 -6.52 15.33
CA GLY A 103 0.92 -5.60 16.47
C GLY A 103 -0.42 -5.54 17.22
N ALA A 104 -1.50 -6.07 16.63
CA ALA A 104 -2.81 -6.16 17.24
C ALA A 104 -2.98 -7.43 18.11
N PRO A 105 -3.88 -7.43 19.11
CA PRO A 105 -4.20 -8.63 19.90
C PRO A 105 -4.65 -9.83 19.04
N PRO A 106 -4.45 -11.07 19.49
CA PRO A 106 -4.98 -12.24 18.79
C PRO A 106 -6.49 -12.18 18.58
N GLY A 107 -6.96 -12.64 17.42
CA GLY A 107 -8.39 -12.76 17.10
C GLY A 107 -9.08 -11.51 16.56
N VAL A 108 -8.35 -10.40 16.38
CA VAL A 108 -8.91 -9.12 15.87
C VAL A 108 -8.56 -8.83 14.42
N GLY A 109 -7.90 -9.76 13.73
CA GLY A 109 -7.60 -9.66 12.31
C GLY A 109 -8.90 -9.57 11.49
N GLU A 110 -8.91 -8.71 10.48
CA GLU A 110 -10.11 -8.46 9.68
C GLU A 110 -9.79 -8.25 8.20
N VAL A 111 -10.83 -8.36 7.36
CA VAL A 111 -10.78 -7.96 5.95
C VAL A 111 -11.76 -6.83 5.74
N LEU A 112 -11.23 -5.66 5.41
CA LEU A 112 -12.01 -4.47 5.08
C LEU A 112 -12.38 -4.49 3.60
N LYS A 113 -13.61 -4.10 3.29
CA LYS A 113 -14.05 -3.78 1.94
C LYS A 113 -14.12 -2.27 1.78
N ILE A 114 -13.43 -1.72 0.78
CA ILE A 114 -13.39 -0.28 0.49
C ILE A 114 -13.89 -0.06 -0.93
N THR A 115 -14.82 0.89 -1.09
CA THR A 115 -15.37 1.31 -2.40
C THR A 115 -14.68 2.61 -2.82
N PRO A 116 -13.81 2.58 -3.85
CA PRO A 116 -13.06 3.75 -4.30
C PRO A 116 -13.88 4.83 -5.00
#